data_AF-A0A1J3DJF7-F1
#
_entry.id   AF-A0A1J3DJF7-F1
#
_cell.length_a   1.000
_cell.length_b   1.000
_cell.length_c   1.000
_cell.angle_alpha   90.00
_cell.angle_beta   90.00
_cell.angle_gamma   90.00
#
_symmetry.space_group_name_H-M   'P 1'
#
loop_
_entity.id
_entity.type
_entity.pdbx_description
1 polymer ?
#
loop_
_entity_poly.entity_id
_entity_poly.type
_entity_poly.pdbx_seq_one_letter_code
_entity_poly.pdbx_strand_id
1 'polypeptide(L)'
;EAVKRVKSILRNISDGEISISAYDTSWVALIDAGDNTPAFPSTVKWIAENQLADGSWGDAYLFSYHDRLINTLACVIALKSWNLFPYQSH
;
A
#
# COMPACT_ATOMS: atom_id res chain seq x y z
N GLU A 1 -24.14 -4.27 -23.85
CA GLU A 1 -22.82 -4.10 -23.19
C GLU A 1 -22.89 -3.97 -21.66
N ALA A 2 -23.59 -3.00 -21.06
CA ALA A 2 -23.65 -2.84 -19.59
C ALA A 2 -24.07 -4.13 -18.83
N VAL A 3 -25.13 -4.80 -19.30
CA VAL A 3 -25.59 -6.08 -18.72
C VAL A 3 -24.51 -7.18 -18.81
N LYS A 4 -23.72 -7.22 -19.88
CA LYS A 4 -22.63 -8.21 -20.01
C LYS A 4 -21.51 -7.92 -19.00
N ARG A 5 -21.16 -6.65 -18.79
CA ARG A 5 -20.16 -6.24 -17.80
C ARG A 5 -20.57 -6.61 -16.38
N VAL A 6 -21.80 -6.29 -15.98
CA VAL A 6 -22.33 -6.65 -14.66
C VAL A 6 -22.37 -8.18 -14.48
N LYS A 7 -22.81 -8.93 -15.49
CA LYS A 7 -22.76 -10.40 -15.45
C LYS A 7 -21.34 -10.93 -15.31
N SER A 8 -20.35 -10.29 -15.91
CA SER A 8 -18.94 -10.67 -15.78
C SER A 8 -18.43 -10.43 -14.37
N ILE A 9 -18.75 -9.28 -13.75
CA ILE A 9 -18.40 -8.98 -12.36
C ILE A 9 -19.00 -10.03 -11.43
N LEU A 10 -20.31 -10.29 -11.55
CA LEU A 10 -21.02 -11.27 -10.71
C LEU A 10 -20.46 -12.70 -10.83
N ARG A 11 -19.96 -13.08 -12.00
CA ARG A 11 -19.37 -14.40 -12.23
C ARG A 11 -17.96 -14.56 -11.66
N ASN A 12 -17.25 -13.45 -11.48
CA ASN A 12 -15.86 -13.42 -11.04
C ASN A 12 -15.72 -12.99 -9.57
N ILE A 13 -16.80 -12.99 -8.80
CA ILE A 13 -16.76 -12.73 -7.35
C ILE A 13 -15.94 -13.83 -6.67
N SER A 14 -14.97 -13.42 -5.87
CA SER A 14 -14.12 -14.28 -5.04
C SER A 14 -14.06 -13.71 -3.61
N ASP A 15 -12.88 -13.63 -3.00
CA ASP A 15 -12.67 -13.19 -1.61
C ASP A 15 -12.95 -11.69 -1.39
N GLY A 16 -13.19 -10.94 -2.47
CA GLY A 16 -13.58 -9.52 -2.44
C GLY A 16 -12.76 -8.69 -3.42
N GLU A 17 -13.31 -7.54 -3.80
CA GLU A 17 -12.61 -6.52 -4.59
C GLU A 17 -12.55 -5.25 -3.73
N ILE A 18 -11.38 -4.99 -3.15
CA ILE A 18 -11.13 -3.87 -2.23
C ILE A 18 -9.81 -3.20 -2.60
N SER A 19 -9.70 -1.89 -2.37
CA SER A 19 -8.44 -1.17 -2.52
C SER A 19 -7.40 -1.61 -1.49
N ILE A 20 -6.13 -1.39 -1.81
CA ILE A 20 -5.02 -1.70 -0.91
C ILE A 20 -4.91 -0.62 0.16
N SER A 21 -4.77 -1.05 1.42
CA SER A 21 -4.46 -0.17 2.54
C SER A 21 -2.95 0.00 2.69
N ALA A 22 -2.47 1.24 2.58
CA ALA A 22 -1.05 1.54 2.71
C ALA A 22 -0.55 1.31 4.15
N TYR A 23 -1.37 1.61 5.15
CA TYR A 23 -1.11 1.32 6.55
C TYR A 23 -0.89 -0.16 6.81
N ASP A 24 -1.82 -1.03 6.39
CA ASP A 24 -1.71 -2.48 6.60
C ASP A 24 -0.52 -3.08 5.83
N THR A 25 -0.31 -2.62 4.59
CA THR A 25 0.84 -3.05 3.77
C THR A 25 2.17 -2.69 4.42
N SER A 26 2.25 -1.54 5.10
CA SER A 26 3.43 -1.10 5.84
C SER A 26 3.74 -1.98 7.04
N TRP A 27 2.71 -2.45 7.75
CA TRP A 27 2.89 -3.41 8.83
C TRP A 27 3.42 -4.75 8.33
N VAL A 28 2.91 -5.24 7.20
CA VAL A 28 3.45 -6.48 6.58
C VAL A 28 4.89 -6.27 6.11
N ALA A 29 5.21 -5.09 5.57
CA ALA A 29 6.55 -4.75 5.13
C ALA A 29 7.60 -4.74 6.25
N LEU A 30 7.20 -4.56 7.50
CA LEU A 30 8.11 -4.55 8.66
C LEU A 30 8.51 -5.93 9.16
N ILE A 31 7.91 -7.01 8.65
CA ILE A 31 8.21 -8.38 9.11
C ILE A 31 9.60 -8.80 8.61
N ASP A 32 10.47 -9.23 9.53
CA ASP A 32 11.79 -9.80 9.23
C ASP A 32 11.67 -11.27 8.82
N ALA A 33 12.40 -11.67 7.78
CA ALA A 33 12.53 -13.07 7.35
C ALA A 33 13.37 -13.92 8.32
N GLY A 34 14.05 -13.30 9.29
CA GLY A 34 14.95 -13.93 10.25
C GLY A 34 16.43 -13.76 9.91
N ASP A 35 16.75 -12.98 8.88
CA ASP A 35 18.10 -12.72 8.39
C ASP A 35 18.36 -11.21 8.15
N ASN A 36 17.59 -10.34 8.83
CA ASN A 36 17.59 -8.89 8.64
C ASN A 36 17.20 -8.49 7.20
N THR A 37 16.29 -9.23 6.58
CA THR A 37 15.67 -8.85 5.30
C THR A 37 14.14 -8.87 5.40
N PRO A 38 13.41 -8.11 4.56
CA PRO A 38 11.96 -8.15 4.57
C PRO A 38 11.44 -9.55 4.20
N ALA A 39 10.60 -10.14 5.05
CA ALA A 39 9.90 -11.40 4.75
C ALA A 39 8.98 -11.29 3.52
N PHE A 40 8.48 -10.08 3.25
CA PHE A 40 7.62 -9.79 2.11
C PHE A 40 8.19 -8.62 1.28
N PRO A 41 9.22 -8.84 0.45
CA PRO A 41 9.84 -7.75 -0.33
C PRO A 41 8.86 -7.03 -1.27
N SER A 42 7.80 -7.72 -1.71
CA SER A 42 6.75 -7.15 -2.56
C SER A 42 5.95 -6.03 -1.87
N THR A 43 5.76 -6.08 -0.55
CA THR A 43 5.05 -5.01 0.17
C THR A 43 5.92 -3.77 0.30
N VAL A 44 7.22 -3.92 0.57
CA VAL A 44 8.18 -2.81 0.54
C VAL A 44 8.20 -2.14 -0.84
N LYS A 45 8.26 -2.95 -1.90
CA LYS A 45 8.20 -2.44 -3.29
C LYS A 45 6.89 -1.72 -3.58
N TRP A 46 5.74 -2.27 -3.15
CA TRP A 46 4.45 -1.63 -3.34
C TRP A 46 4.41 -0.25 -2.69
N ILE A 47 4.93 -0.09 -1.47
CA ILE A 47 5.00 1.20 -0.79
C ILE A 47 5.78 2.21 -1.65
N ALA A 48 6.97 1.83 -2.14
CA ALA A 48 7.81 2.72 -2.94
C ALA A 48 7.18 3.14 -4.28
N GLU A 49 6.36 2.28 -4.90
CA GLU A 49 5.72 2.53 -6.20
C GLU A 49 4.40 3.29 -6.10
N ASN A 50 3.78 3.37 -4.91
CA ASN A 50 2.43 3.92 -4.72
C ASN A 50 2.39 5.18 -3.86
N GLN A 51 3.53 5.87 -3.68
CA GLN A 51 3.54 7.21 -3.12
C GLN A 51 2.77 8.17 -4.04
N LEU A 52 1.90 9.02 -3.46
CA LEU A 52 1.19 10.05 -4.20
C LEU A 52 2.13 11.20 -4.60
N ALA A 53 1.72 12.00 -5.58
CA ALA A 53 2.53 13.10 -6.08
C ALA A 53 2.85 14.19 -5.03
N ASP A 54 2.07 14.27 -3.96
CA ASP A 54 2.29 15.17 -2.82
C ASP A 54 3.19 14.58 -1.72
N GLY A 55 3.73 13.38 -1.94
CA GLY A 55 4.59 12.66 -0.99
C GLY A 55 3.83 11.80 0.03
N SER A 56 2.50 11.87 0.07
CA SER A 56 1.70 11.08 1.02
C SER A 56 1.33 9.69 0.49
N TRP A 57 0.81 8.84 1.36
CA TRP A 57 0.07 7.62 1.03
C TRP A 57 -1.36 7.72 1.53
N GLY A 58 -2.29 7.03 0.87
CA GLY A 58 -3.72 7.02 1.21
C GLY A 58 -4.61 7.07 -0.03
N ASP A 59 -5.86 7.49 0.15
CA ASP A 59 -6.80 7.60 -0.96
C ASP A 59 -6.42 8.77 -1.89
N ALA A 60 -6.30 8.47 -3.19
CA ALA A 60 -5.89 9.43 -4.21
C ALA A 60 -7.01 10.42 -4.61
N TYR A 61 -8.28 10.05 -4.39
CA TYR A 61 -9.45 10.79 -4.85
C TYR A 61 -10.22 11.46 -3.70
N LEU A 62 -10.11 10.94 -2.48
CA LEU A 62 -10.71 11.51 -1.28
C LEU A 62 -9.64 11.91 -0.27
N PHE A 63 -9.43 13.22 -0.12
CA PHE A 63 -8.45 13.72 0.84
C PHE A 63 -9.02 13.77 2.27
N SER A 64 -8.36 13.08 3.19
CA SER A 64 -8.61 13.16 4.64
C SER A 64 -7.29 13.23 5.39
N TYR A 65 -7.14 14.19 6.30
CA TYR A 65 -5.90 14.31 7.09
C TYR A 65 -5.61 13.05 7.91
N HIS A 66 -6.62 12.43 8.50
CA HIS A 66 -6.42 11.21 9.28
C HIS A 66 -5.91 10.06 8.41
N ASP A 67 -6.48 9.91 7.21
CA ASP A 67 -6.05 8.91 6.23
C ASP A 67 -4.62 9.17 5.77
N ARG A 68 -4.31 10.40 5.33
CA ARG A 68 -2.98 10.74 4.82
C ARG A 68 -1.90 10.60 5.89
N LEU A 69 -2.14 11.11 7.09
CA LEU A 69 -1.14 11.08 8.15
C LEU A 69 -0.82 9.67 8.61
N ILE A 70 -1.83 8.82 8.85
CA ILE A 70 -1.60 7.48 9.38
C ILE A 70 -0.93 6.56 8.34
N ASN A 71 -1.36 6.62 7.09
CA ASN A 71 -0.76 5.86 5.99
C ASN A 71 0.67 6.31 5.73
N THR A 72 0.90 7.62 5.60
CA THR A 72 2.24 8.17 5.30
C THR A 72 3.24 7.84 6.39
N LEU A 73 2.86 8.01 7.67
CA LEU A 73 3.74 7.69 8.78
C LEU A 73 4.15 6.22 8.79
N ALA A 74 3.18 5.31 8.57
CA ALA A 74 3.46 3.87 8.51
C ALA A 74 4.40 3.52 7.36
N CYS A 75 4.17 4.07 6.16
CA CYS A 75 5.01 3.86 4.99
C CYS A 75 6.45 4.36 5.20
N VAL A 76 6.62 5.57 5.75
CA VAL A 76 7.95 6.14 6.04
C VAL A 76 8.70 5.26 7.04
N ILE A 77 8.03 4.81 8.12
CA ILE A 77 8.62 3.90 9.11
C ILE A 77 9.09 2.61 8.42
N ALA A 78 8.24 1.99 7.60
CA ALA A 78 8.59 0.75 6.90
C ALA A 78 9.82 0.91 5.98
N LEU A 79 9.87 1.97 5.18
CA LEU A 79 11.00 2.23 4.27
C LEU A 79 12.29 2.54 5.05
N LYS A 80 12.20 3.36 6.11
CA LYS A 80 13.35 3.73 6.95
C LYS A 80 13.92 2.54 7.73
N SER A 81 13.07 1.65 8.26
CA SER A 81 13.52 0.46 9.01
C SER A 81 14.43 -0.45 8.17
N TRP A 82 14.20 -0.52 6.86
CA TRP A 82 15.04 -1.30 5.94
C TRP A 82 16.14 -0.49 5.26
N ASN A 83 16.19 0.83 5.47
CA ASN A 83 17.08 1.76 4.77
C ASN A 83 16.99 1.63 3.24
N LEU A 84 15.78 1.41 2.73
CA LEU A 84 15.47 1.29 1.30
C LEU A 84 14.67 2.49 0.82
N PHE A 85 14.76 2.80 -0.48
CA PHE A 85 13.98 3.86 -1.14
C PHE A 85 14.06 5.22 -0.42
N PRO A 86 15.27 5.79 -0.24
CA PRO A 86 15.47 7.01 0.54
C PRO A 86 14.66 8.18 0.00
N TYR A 87 14.51 8.31 -1.33
CA TYR A 87 13.76 9.36 -2.00
C TYR A 87 12.29 9.42 -1.60
N GLN A 88 11.63 8.26 -1.50
CA GLN A 88 10.24 8.16 -1.07
C GLN A 88 10.09 8.34 0.44
N SER A 89 11.13 8.06 1.21
CA SER A 89 11.14 8.17 2.68
C SER A 89 11.58 9.54 3.23
N HIS A 90 11.66 10.57 2.38
CA HIS A 90 12.05 11.94 2.75
C HIS A 90 10.88 12.78 3.25
#